data_AF-A0A3B9SYY4-F1
#
_entry.id   AF-A0A3B9SYY4-F1
#
_cell.length_a   1.000
_cell.length_b   1.000
_cell.length_c   1.000
_cell.angle_alpha   90.00
_cell.angle_beta   90.00
_cell.angle_gamma   90.00
#
_symmetry.space_group_name_H-M   'P 1'
#
loop_
_entity.id
_entity.type
_entity.pdbx_description
1 polymer ?
#
loop_
_entity_poly.entity_id
_entity_poly.type
_entity_poly.pdbx_seq_one_letter_code
_entity_poly.pdbx_strand_id
1 'polypeptide(L)'
;LIGEVEDVSINEEFAHEKLSPVLAMYHAKDFEEAMQKAERLIADGGYGHTSSVYLNTVTERAKIDAMAERMKTCRIVVNTPSSHGGIGDLYNFNLAPSLTLGCGSWGGNSVSENVGVKHLLNIKTVAERRENMLWFRAPEKVYIKQGCLPVALDELGKVLGKKRAFLVTDSFLFKNGYTKPITDKLESLGIAHAAFFEVEPDPTLSSARKGAEIMKAFAPDVIIAMGGGSAMDAAKIMWVLYEHPEADFMDMAMRFCDIRKRIYTFPKMGEKAYFIAVPTSAGTGSEVTPFAVITDETTGVKYPLADYELMPDMAIVDPDLMKTAPKSLTSASGIDVATHALEAYASMMATDFTDGLAIRSLKLVFENLPKTYQEGAKAEKAWENMANAATLAGMAFANAFLGVCHSMAHKLGAFHHIPHGVANALMLEQVLRFNAAEVPPKMGTFPQYGYPHTLARYAEIAAAVGLKGKTDQDKLEALIKALNDLKTTIGIPNSIHEWGIDEKDFLERLDEMSEQAFDDQCTGANPRYPLVSEIKQMYLNAYYGKNDQTV
;
A
#
# COMPACT_ATOMS: atom_id res chain seq x y z
N LEU A 1 42.12 51.54 -19.95
CA LEU A 1 42.91 51.22 -21.16
C LEU A 1 42.26 50.00 -21.79
N ILE A 2 42.02 50.01 -23.11
CA ILE A 2 41.41 48.86 -23.81
C ILE A 2 42.48 48.28 -24.73
N GLY A 3 42.76 46.98 -24.62
CA GLY A 3 43.62 46.24 -25.54
C GLY A 3 42.78 45.32 -26.41
N GLU A 4 43.03 45.34 -27.72
CA GLU A 4 42.41 44.41 -28.67
C GLU A 4 43.16 43.08 -28.68
N VAL A 5 42.42 41.97 -28.56
CA VAL A 5 42.99 40.63 -28.39
C VAL A 5 42.13 39.62 -29.15
N GLU A 6 42.77 38.61 -29.74
CA GLU A 6 42.08 37.54 -30.48
C GLU A 6 42.05 36.21 -29.73
N ASP A 7 43.09 35.91 -28.93
CA ASP A 7 43.21 34.64 -28.20
C ASP A 7 42.41 34.68 -26.88
N VAL A 8 41.57 33.66 -26.69
CA VAL A 8 40.76 33.43 -25.49
C VAL A 8 41.34 32.33 -24.59
N SER A 9 42.53 31.81 -24.92
CA SER A 9 43.21 30.80 -24.15
C SER A 9 43.78 31.36 -22.84
N ILE A 10 43.91 30.49 -21.84
CA ILE A 10 44.58 30.80 -20.55
C ILE A 10 46.06 31.21 -20.70
N ASN A 11 46.67 31.07 -21.88
CA ASN A 11 48.06 31.53 -22.08
C ASN A 11 48.14 33.03 -22.41
N GLU A 12 47.03 33.63 -22.84
CA GLU A 12 46.95 35.05 -23.14
C GLU A 12 46.69 35.84 -21.86
N GLU A 13 47.62 36.70 -21.44
CA GLU A 13 47.52 37.42 -20.16
C GLU A 13 46.28 38.32 -20.11
N PHE A 14 45.81 38.82 -21.26
CA PHE A 14 44.57 39.59 -21.34
C PHE A 14 43.29 38.76 -21.14
N ALA A 15 43.34 37.43 -21.20
CA ALA A 15 42.18 36.56 -20.94
C ALA A 15 41.92 36.35 -19.42
N HIS A 16 42.89 36.61 -18.55
CA HIS A 16 42.76 36.38 -17.11
C HIS A 16 41.90 37.42 -16.38
N GLU A 17 41.52 37.09 -15.15
CA GLU A 17 41.02 38.06 -14.18
C GLU A 17 42.09 39.11 -13.87
N LYS A 18 41.78 40.38 -14.16
CA LYS A 18 42.67 41.52 -13.94
C LYS A 18 41.95 42.52 -13.05
N LEU A 19 42.44 42.71 -11.83
CA LEU A 19 41.88 43.66 -10.87
C LEU A 19 42.39 45.11 -11.12
N SER A 20 42.53 45.49 -12.39
CA SER A 20 43.01 46.80 -12.83
C SER A 20 42.04 47.42 -13.86
N PRO A 21 42.16 48.73 -14.17
CA PRO A 21 41.30 49.39 -15.17
C PRO A 21 41.58 49.00 -16.64
N VAL A 22 42.25 47.87 -16.87
CA VAL A 22 42.61 47.35 -18.20
C VAL A 22 41.52 46.38 -18.66
N LEU A 23 40.96 46.63 -19.85
CA LEU A 23 39.95 45.78 -20.47
C LEU A 23 40.51 45.13 -21.73
N ALA A 24 40.17 43.86 -21.95
CA ALA A 24 40.36 43.18 -23.23
C ALA A 24 39.12 43.40 -24.10
N MET A 25 39.32 43.70 -25.39
CA MET A 25 38.25 43.81 -26.38
C MET A 25 38.44 42.72 -27.44
N TYR A 26 37.47 41.81 -27.50
CA TYR A 26 37.42 40.72 -28.47
C TYR A 26 36.44 41.05 -29.57
N HIS A 27 36.85 40.89 -30.82
CA HIS A 27 35.97 41.02 -31.98
C HIS A 27 35.25 39.70 -32.24
N ALA A 28 33.95 39.74 -32.51
CA ALA A 28 33.14 38.60 -32.92
C ALA A 28 32.27 39.00 -34.12
N LYS A 29 32.05 38.06 -35.06
CA LYS A 29 31.27 38.31 -36.27
C LYS A 29 29.78 38.43 -35.97
N ASP A 30 29.31 37.67 -34.99
CA ASP A 30 27.93 37.63 -34.56
C ASP A 30 27.84 37.34 -33.04
N PHE A 31 26.60 37.29 -32.54
CA PHE A 31 26.33 37.05 -31.13
C PHE A 31 26.71 35.62 -30.68
N GLU A 32 26.65 34.64 -31.59
CA GLU A 32 26.97 33.25 -31.29
C GLU A 32 28.47 33.08 -31.05
N GLU A 33 29.31 33.64 -31.92
CA GLU A 33 30.75 33.68 -31.73
C GLU A 33 31.13 34.44 -30.44
N ALA A 34 30.42 35.54 -30.14
CA ALA A 34 30.65 36.29 -28.90
C ALA A 34 30.33 35.44 -27.66
N MET A 35 29.24 34.67 -27.67
CA MET A 35 28.90 33.74 -26.58
C MET A 35 29.95 32.63 -26.44
N GLN A 36 30.44 32.05 -27.53
CA GLN A 36 31.49 31.02 -27.47
C GLN A 36 32.78 31.54 -26.84
N LYS A 37 33.19 32.77 -27.18
CA LYS A 37 34.36 33.42 -26.56
C LYS A 37 34.12 33.69 -25.08
N ALA A 38 32.95 34.23 -24.72
CA ALA A 38 32.60 34.49 -23.31
C ALA A 38 32.56 33.21 -22.46
N GLU A 39 31.98 32.14 -23.00
CA GLU A 39 31.90 30.82 -22.35
C GLU A 39 33.31 30.27 -22.06
N ARG A 40 34.21 30.38 -23.03
CA ARG A 40 35.60 29.94 -22.88
C ARG A 40 36.34 30.74 -21.82
N LEU A 41 36.24 32.06 -21.85
CA LEU A 41 36.90 32.95 -20.87
C LEU A 41 36.38 32.68 -19.45
N ILE A 42 35.07 32.47 -19.30
CA ILE A 42 34.46 32.11 -18.03
C ILE A 42 34.96 30.74 -17.54
N ALA A 43 35.15 29.77 -18.44
CA ALA A 43 35.65 28.45 -18.07
C ALA A 43 37.06 28.44 -17.47
N ASP A 44 37.89 29.38 -17.88
CA ASP A 44 39.31 29.42 -17.51
C ASP A 44 39.56 30.19 -16.20
N GLY A 45 38.63 31.04 -15.73
CA GLY A 45 38.79 31.74 -14.45
C GLY A 45 37.55 32.44 -13.87
N GLY A 46 36.40 32.41 -14.56
CA GLY A 46 35.19 33.12 -14.15
C GLY A 46 34.04 32.21 -13.69
N TYR A 47 34.25 30.89 -13.61
CA TYR A 47 33.19 29.94 -13.34
C TYR A 47 32.45 30.26 -12.05
N GLY A 48 31.12 30.30 -12.18
CA GLY A 48 30.22 30.56 -11.08
C GLY A 48 30.09 32.01 -10.65
N HIS A 49 30.97 32.91 -11.09
CA HIS A 49 30.96 34.29 -10.58
C HIS A 49 29.84 35.15 -11.21
N THR A 50 30.14 36.01 -12.17
CA THR A 50 29.14 36.90 -12.77
C THR A 50 29.45 37.11 -14.24
N SER A 51 28.44 37.05 -15.09
CA SER A 51 28.51 37.49 -16.48
C SER A 51 27.55 38.64 -16.73
N SER A 52 27.80 39.43 -17.77
CA SER A 52 27.00 40.60 -18.09
C SER A 52 26.78 40.72 -19.60
N VAL A 53 25.62 41.23 -19.98
CA VAL A 53 25.25 41.44 -21.38
C VAL A 53 24.43 42.71 -21.55
N TYR A 54 24.59 43.36 -22.70
CA TYR A 54 23.85 44.56 -23.06
C TYR A 54 23.00 44.27 -24.30
N LEU A 55 21.69 44.18 -24.12
CA LEU A 55 20.71 43.78 -25.13
C LEU A 55 19.38 44.50 -24.91
N ASN A 56 18.58 44.66 -25.96
CA ASN A 56 17.20 45.13 -25.80
C ASN A 56 16.36 44.03 -25.12
N THR A 57 15.93 44.28 -23.87
CA THR A 57 15.22 43.29 -23.06
C THR A 57 13.83 42.92 -23.57
N VAL A 58 13.26 43.71 -24.49
CA VAL A 58 11.95 43.47 -25.09
C VAL A 58 12.09 42.67 -26.38
N THR A 59 13.01 43.06 -27.27
CA THR A 59 13.10 42.47 -28.62
C THR A 59 14.10 41.33 -28.73
N GLU A 60 15.07 41.23 -27.82
CA GLU A 60 16.20 40.28 -27.90
C GLU A 60 16.15 39.21 -26.79
N ARG A 61 14.94 38.85 -26.34
CA ARG A 61 14.77 37.92 -25.21
C ARG A 61 15.43 36.56 -25.45
N ALA A 62 15.33 36.04 -26.67
CA ALA A 62 15.95 34.76 -27.05
C ALA A 62 17.48 34.75 -26.83
N LYS A 63 18.17 35.89 -27.02
CA LYS A 63 19.61 36.02 -26.76
C LYS A 63 19.94 36.04 -25.27
N ILE A 64 19.07 36.61 -24.44
CA ILE A 64 19.21 36.60 -22.98
C ILE A 64 19.02 35.17 -22.47
N ASP A 65 18.01 34.46 -22.96
CA ASP A 65 17.74 33.07 -22.56
C ASP A 65 18.89 32.14 -23.00
N ALA A 66 19.43 32.31 -24.22
CA ALA A 66 20.60 31.57 -24.69
C ALA A 66 21.84 31.83 -23.81
N MET A 67 22.05 33.07 -23.36
CA MET A 67 23.13 33.36 -22.42
C MET A 67 22.90 32.69 -21.06
N ALA A 68 21.66 32.68 -20.57
CA ALA A 68 21.30 32.06 -19.31
C ALA A 68 21.54 30.55 -19.27
N GLU A 69 21.32 29.87 -20.40
CA GLU A 69 21.57 28.44 -20.54
C GLU A 69 23.08 28.12 -20.62
N ARG A 70 23.86 28.99 -21.27
CA ARG A 70 25.27 28.72 -21.60
C ARG A 70 26.28 29.19 -20.56
N MET A 71 26.07 30.37 -19.99
CA MET A 71 27.05 30.97 -19.08
C MET A 71 26.98 30.30 -17.71
N LYS A 72 27.99 29.51 -17.37
CA LYS A 72 28.14 28.91 -16.03
C LYS A 72 28.56 29.96 -15.00
N THR A 73 27.66 30.89 -14.69
CA THR A 73 27.82 31.96 -13.71
C THR A 73 26.56 32.06 -12.87
N CYS A 74 26.68 32.27 -11.56
CA CYS A 74 25.51 32.35 -10.67
C CYS A 74 24.72 33.66 -10.83
N ARG A 75 25.30 34.68 -11.47
CA ARG A 75 24.63 35.95 -11.78
C ARG A 75 24.84 36.31 -13.24
N ILE A 76 23.75 36.68 -13.88
CA ILE A 76 23.76 37.24 -15.24
C ILE A 76 23.06 38.59 -15.17
N VAL A 77 23.81 39.65 -15.39
CA VAL A 77 23.32 41.02 -15.21
C VAL A 77 23.16 41.72 -16.56
N VAL A 78 21.92 42.10 -16.87
CA VAL A 78 21.52 42.61 -18.19
C VAL A 78 21.39 44.12 -18.16
N ASN A 79 22.08 44.82 -19.07
CA ASN A 79 22.12 46.28 -19.18
C ASN A 79 22.58 47.01 -17.92
N THR A 80 23.49 46.41 -17.15
CA THR A 80 24.06 47.01 -15.94
C THR A 80 25.56 46.83 -15.90
N PRO A 81 26.35 47.79 -15.40
CA PRO A 81 27.78 47.59 -15.16
C PRO A 81 27.99 46.38 -14.24
N SER A 82 28.79 45.39 -14.67
CA SER A 82 28.94 44.12 -13.93
C SER A 82 29.39 44.30 -12.47
N SER A 83 30.28 45.26 -12.23
CA SER A 83 30.80 45.60 -10.88
C SER A 83 29.72 46.10 -9.92
N HIS A 84 28.67 46.75 -10.42
CA HIS A 84 27.58 47.31 -9.60
C HIS A 84 26.29 46.49 -9.70
N GLY A 85 26.06 45.82 -10.83
CA GLY A 85 24.91 44.94 -11.03
C GLY A 85 25.05 43.64 -10.24
N GLY A 86 26.26 43.08 -10.16
CA GLY A 86 26.53 41.81 -9.47
C GLY A 86 26.38 41.89 -7.95
N ILE A 87 26.68 43.06 -7.35
CA ILE A 87 26.52 43.27 -5.91
C ILE A 87 25.05 43.34 -5.49
N GLY A 88 24.13 43.65 -6.40
CA GLY A 88 22.68 43.75 -6.14
C GLY A 88 22.21 45.12 -5.61
N ASP A 89 20.89 45.30 -5.58
CA ASP A 89 20.12 46.43 -5.02
C ASP A 89 20.30 47.82 -5.68
N LEU A 90 21.38 48.06 -6.42
CA LEU A 90 21.63 49.36 -7.07
C LEU A 90 20.95 49.49 -8.45
N TYR A 91 21.02 48.44 -9.26
CA TYR A 91 20.44 48.40 -10.61
C TYR A 91 19.37 47.31 -10.78
N ASN A 92 19.27 46.40 -9.82
CA ASN A 92 18.30 45.31 -9.81
C ASN A 92 17.89 45.03 -8.37
N PHE A 93 16.61 44.73 -8.16
CA PHE A 93 16.04 44.52 -6.82
C PHE A 93 15.82 43.03 -6.49
N ASN A 94 16.31 42.14 -7.38
CA ASN A 94 16.14 40.70 -7.23
C ASN A 94 17.40 40.00 -6.68
N LEU A 95 18.56 40.69 -6.69
CA LEU A 95 19.78 40.20 -6.04
C LEU A 95 19.96 40.87 -4.68
N ALA A 96 20.19 40.06 -3.65
CA ALA A 96 20.50 40.58 -2.32
C ALA A 96 21.81 41.38 -2.34
N PRO A 97 21.88 42.56 -1.70
CA PRO A 97 23.08 43.36 -1.65
C PRO A 97 24.21 42.63 -0.91
N SER A 98 25.36 42.41 -1.56
CA SER A 98 26.56 41.85 -0.91
C SER A 98 27.83 42.14 -1.71
N LEU A 99 28.96 42.25 -0.99
CA LEU A 99 30.31 42.26 -1.59
C LEU A 99 30.93 40.85 -1.61
N THR A 100 30.34 39.91 -0.88
CA THR A 100 30.77 38.52 -0.86
C THR A 100 29.83 37.74 -1.77
N LEU A 101 30.29 37.45 -2.98
CA LEU A 101 29.47 36.82 -4.01
C LEU A 101 29.81 35.33 -4.07
N GLY A 102 28.85 34.48 -3.73
CA GLY A 102 29.01 33.03 -3.83
C GLY A 102 29.05 32.59 -5.29
N CYS A 103 30.07 31.82 -5.66
CA CYS A 103 30.28 31.34 -7.03
C CYS A 103 29.69 29.95 -7.27
N GLY A 104 28.97 29.38 -6.30
CA GLY A 104 28.45 28.02 -6.41
C GLY A 104 29.54 26.97 -6.65
N SER A 105 29.10 25.74 -6.88
CA SER A 105 30.02 24.59 -6.97
C SER A 105 30.98 24.70 -8.16
N TRP A 106 30.61 25.43 -9.22
CA TRP A 106 31.48 25.75 -10.35
C TRP A 106 32.71 26.56 -9.95
N GLY A 107 32.56 27.48 -9.00
CA GLY A 107 33.66 28.27 -8.43
C GLY A 107 34.23 27.72 -7.12
N GLY A 108 33.96 26.46 -6.79
CA GLY A 108 34.54 25.78 -5.63
C GLY A 108 33.92 26.10 -4.26
N ASN A 109 32.71 26.68 -4.20
CA ASN A 109 31.99 26.92 -2.95
C ASN A 109 30.53 26.43 -3.02
N SER A 110 29.85 26.20 -1.90
CA SER A 110 28.48 25.67 -1.89
C SER A 110 27.38 26.75 -1.92
N VAL A 111 27.74 28.02 -2.11
CA VAL A 111 26.81 29.15 -2.07
C VAL A 111 26.68 29.74 -3.47
N SER A 112 25.52 29.58 -4.11
CA SER A 112 25.26 30.07 -5.49
C SER A 112 24.57 31.44 -5.53
N GLU A 113 24.69 32.22 -4.46
CA GLU A 113 23.99 33.50 -4.30
C GLU A 113 24.86 34.57 -3.66
N ASN A 114 24.34 35.78 -3.56
CA ASN A 114 25.00 36.86 -2.82
C ASN A 114 24.95 36.53 -1.32
N VAL A 115 26.12 36.42 -0.69
CA VAL A 115 26.22 35.98 0.70
C VAL A 115 25.62 37.05 1.60
N GLY A 116 24.45 36.76 2.15
CA GLY A 116 23.80 37.57 3.18
C GLY A 116 23.74 36.89 4.55
N VAL A 117 23.02 37.53 5.47
CA VAL A 117 22.89 37.12 6.88
C VAL A 117 22.45 35.67 7.04
N LYS A 118 21.56 35.15 6.18
CA LYS A 118 21.04 33.78 6.28
C LYS A 118 22.13 32.68 6.24
N HIS A 119 23.27 32.94 5.60
CA HIS A 119 24.38 31.99 5.53
C HIS A 119 25.24 31.98 6.81
N LEU A 120 25.07 32.99 7.67
CA LEU A 120 25.75 33.12 8.96
C LEU A 120 24.85 32.68 10.13
N LEU A 121 23.59 32.33 9.85
CA LEU A 121 22.64 31.87 10.86
C LEU A 121 22.72 30.36 11.02
N ASN A 122 22.87 29.91 12.26
CA ASN A 122 22.61 28.52 12.63
C ASN A 122 21.12 28.36 12.93
N ILE A 123 20.35 27.91 11.94
CA ILE A 123 18.92 27.60 12.12
C ILE A 123 18.81 26.26 12.82
N LYS A 124 18.24 26.25 14.04
CA LYS A 124 17.92 25.04 14.79
C LYS A 124 16.43 24.73 14.67
N THR A 125 16.08 23.52 14.25
CA THR A 125 14.70 23.02 14.25
C THR A 125 14.47 22.16 15.48
N VAL A 126 13.43 22.48 16.26
CA VAL A 126 12.93 21.62 17.34
C VAL A 126 11.74 20.84 16.79
N ALA A 127 11.90 19.52 16.63
CA ALA A 127 10.86 18.64 16.11
C ALA A 127 10.24 17.82 17.25
N GLU A 128 9.00 18.15 17.60
CA GLU A 128 8.21 17.42 18.60
C GLU A 128 7.64 16.13 18.01
N ARG A 129 7.43 15.10 18.85
CA ARG A 129 6.65 13.92 18.46
C ARG A 129 5.23 14.35 18.07
N ARG A 130 4.79 13.95 16.89
CA ARG A 130 3.42 14.11 16.41
C ARG A 130 2.89 12.75 16.03
N GLU A 131 1.64 12.47 16.37
CA GLU A 131 0.97 11.27 15.92
C GLU A 131 0.63 11.38 14.44
N ASN A 132 0.83 10.28 13.71
CA ASN A 132 0.47 10.23 12.31
C ASN A 132 -1.06 10.23 12.20
N MET A 133 -1.62 11.07 11.31
CA MET A 133 -3.04 11.01 10.98
C MET A 133 -3.40 9.60 10.49
N LEU A 134 -4.36 8.97 11.15
CA LEU A 134 -5.03 7.74 10.70
C LEU A 134 -6.40 8.09 10.11
N TRP A 135 -7.11 7.07 9.63
CA TRP A 135 -8.40 7.21 8.96
C TRP A 135 -9.27 5.99 9.26
N PHE A 136 -10.55 6.15 8.97
CA PHE A 136 -11.49 5.05 8.87
C PHE A 136 -12.20 5.16 7.53
N ARG A 137 -11.94 4.20 6.64
CA ARG A 137 -12.51 4.12 5.30
C ARG A 137 -13.16 2.75 5.12
N ALA A 138 -14.35 2.77 4.55
CA ALA A 138 -15.16 1.60 4.24
C ALA A 138 -15.97 1.92 2.97
N PRO A 139 -16.58 0.94 2.30
CA PRO A 139 -17.52 1.20 1.20
C PRO A 139 -18.60 2.19 1.63
N GLU A 140 -19.03 3.06 0.73
CA GLU A 140 -20.09 4.03 1.01
C GLU A 140 -21.40 3.32 1.40
N LYS A 141 -21.64 2.15 0.81
CA LYS A 141 -22.85 1.35 1.00
C LYS A 141 -22.51 -0.07 1.39
N VAL A 142 -23.06 -0.52 2.52
CA VAL A 142 -22.93 -1.91 2.99
C VAL A 142 -24.33 -2.44 3.30
N TYR A 143 -24.87 -3.26 2.40
CA TYR A 143 -26.15 -3.93 2.57
C TYR A 143 -25.95 -5.26 3.27
N ILE A 144 -26.75 -5.50 4.30
CA ILE A 144 -26.69 -6.69 5.13
C ILE A 144 -28.10 -7.24 5.32
N LYS A 145 -28.19 -8.44 5.92
CA LYS A 145 -29.38 -9.27 6.12
C LYS A 145 -29.64 -10.24 4.99
N GLN A 146 -30.32 -11.32 5.36
CA GLN A 146 -30.75 -12.37 4.47
C GLN A 146 -31.68 -11.82 3.38
N GLY A 147 -31.42 -12.21 2.13
CA GLY A 147 -32.21 -11.80 0.97
C GLY A 147 -32.02 -10.34 0.57
N CYS A 148 -30.97 -9.67 1.04
CA CYS A 148 -30.70 -8.28 0.69
C CYS A 148 -30.22 -8.11 -0.75
N LEU A 149 -29.66 -9.16 -1.39
CA LEU A 149 -29.08 -9.09 -2.74
C LEU A 149 -30.01 -8.48 -3.80
N PRO A 150 -31.22 -9.01 -4.06
CA PRO A 150 -32.10 -8.46 -5.08
C PRO A 150 -32.62 -7.05 -4.74
N VAL A 151 -32.66 -6.70 -3.45
CA VAL A 151 -33.10 -5.37 -2.97
C VAL A 151 -31.99 -4.34 -3.17
N ALA A 152 -30.73 -4.69 -2.90
CA ALA A 152 -29.59 -3.82 -3.15
C ALA A 152 -29.38 -3.60 -4.66
N LEU A 153 -29.50 -4.65 -5.48
CA LEU A 153 -29.35 -4.55 -6.94
C LEU A 153 -30.42 -3.69 -7.62
N ASP A 154 -31.57 -3.42 -6.98
CA ASP A 154 -32.56 -2.47 -7.48
C ASP A 154 -31.98 -1.06 -7.67
N GLU A 155 -31.01 -0.67 -6.84
CA GLU A 155 -30.38 0.65 -6.93
C GLU A 155 -29.61 0.86 -8.23
N LEU A 156 -29.10 -0.21 -8.84
CA LEU A 156 -28.39 -0.13 -10.11
C LEU A 156 -29.23 0.56 -11.18
N GLY A 157 -30.48 0.14 -11.32
CA GLY A 157 -31.41 0.73 -12.29
C GLY A 157 -32.12 1.98 -11.78
N LYS A 158 -32.57 1.96 -10.52
CA LYS A 158 -33.49 2.98 -9.97
C LYS A 158 -32.80 4.24 -9.45
N VAL A 159 -31.54 4.13 -9.02
CA VAL A 159 -30.81 5.23 -8.35
C VAL A 159 -29.55 5.60 -9.13
N LEU A 160 -28.74 4.60 -9.49
CA LEU A 160 -27.42 4.80 -10.12
C LEU A 160 -27.48 4.88 -11.65
N GLY A 161 -28.61 4.50 -12.26
CA GLY A 161 -28.83 4.61 -13.70
C GLY A 161 -27.92 3.72 -14.57
N LYS A 162 -27.34 2.65 -13.99
CA LYS A 162 -26.43 1.73 -14.67
C LYS A 162 -27.11 0.96 -15.80
N LYS A 163 -26.34 0.61 -16.83
CA LYS A 163 -26.83 0.03 -18.10
C LYS A 163 -26.09 -1.23 -18.50
N ARG A 164 -24.84 -1.43 -18.05
CA ARG A 164 -23.95 -2.51 -18.51
C ARG A 164 -23.19 -3.10 -17.33
N ALA A 165 -23.62 -4.26 -16.85
CA ALA A 165 -23.01 -4.95 -15.72
C ALA A 165 -22.03 -6.03 -16.16
N PHE A 166 -20.86 -6.08 -15.56
CA PHE A 166 -19.89 -7.15 -15.75
C PHE A 166 -19.73 -7.97 -14.48
N LEU A 167 -20.13 -9.23 -14.52
CA LEU A 167 -20.06 -10.16 -13.40
C LEU A 167 -18.73 -10.91 -13.41
N VAL A 168 -17.99 -10.87 -12.31
CA VAL A 168 -16.75 -11.65 -12.11
C VAL A 168 -17.00 -12.70 -11.02
N THR A 169 -16.72 -13.96 -11.33
CA THR A 169 -16.97 -15.10 -10.41
C THR A 169 -16.03 -16.26 -10.74
N ASP A 170 -16.08 -17.34 -9.96
CA ASP A 170 -15.49 -18.63 -10.33
C ASP A 170 -16.47 -19.51 -11.13
N SER A 171 -15.91 -20.56 -11.74
CA SER A 171 -16.64 -21.53 -12.57
C SER A 171 -17.64 -22.37 -11.79
N PHE A 172 -17.38 -22.62 -10.50
CA PHE A 172 -18.26 -23.42 -9.65
C PHE A 172 -19.56 -22.67 -9.37
N LEU A 173 -19.47 -21.41 -8.93
CA LEU A 173 -20.62 -20.55 -8.65
C LEU A 173 -21.45 -20.31 -9.91
N PHE A 174 -20.79 -20.07 -11.05
CA PHE A 174 -21.47 -19.85 -12.33
C PHE A 174 -22.24 -21.10 -12.78
N LYS A 175 -21.58 -22.27 -12.85
CA LYS A 175 -22.19 -23.51 -13.34
C LYS A 175 -23.29 -24.06 -12.44
N ASN A 176 -23.21 -23.81 -11.12
CA ASN A 176 -24.23 -24.21 -10.17
C ASN A 176 -25.37 -23.18 -10.02
N GLY A 177 -25.37 -22.11 -10.82
CA GLY A 177 -26.47 -21.15 -10.88
C GLY A 177 -26.55 -20.17 -9.71
N TYR A 178 -25.48 -20.03 -8.91
CA TYR A 178 -25.43 -19.04 -7.82
C TYR A 178 -25.48 -17.61 -8.33
N THR A 179 -25.04 -17.38 -9.57
CA THR A 179 -25.09 -16.07 -10.24
C THR A 179 -26.47 -15.70 -10.76
N LYS A 180 -27.40 -16.67 -10.85
CA LYS A 180 -28.72 -16.51 -11.46
C LYS A 180 -29.58 -15.43 -10.77
N PRO A 181 -29.61 -15.30 -9.43
CA PRO A 181 -30.30 -14.20 -8.76
C PRO A 181 -29.80 -12.81 -9.17
N ILE A 182 -28.52 -12.68 -9.54
CA ILE A 182 -27.94 -11.43 -10.05
C ILE A 182 -28.38 -11.23 -11.51
N THR A 183 -28.17 -12.21 -12.39
CA THR A 183 -28.48 -12.07 -13.82
C THR A 183 -29.98 -11.88 -14.08
N ASP A 184 -30.85 -12.66 -13.42
CA ASP A 184 -32.30 -12.52 -13.52
C ASP A 184 -32.75 -11.11 -13.09
N LYS A 185 -32.10 -10.57 -12.04
CA LYS A 185 -32.40 -9.22 -11.55
C LYS A 185 -31.96 -8.16 -12.54
N LEU A 186 -30.75 -8.27 -13.09
CA LEU A 186 -30.23 -7.35 -14.11
C LEU A 186 -31.14 -7.34 -15.36
N GLU A 187 -31.60 -8.52 -15.81
CA GLU A 187 -32.55 -8.65 -16.92
C GLU A 187 -33.89 -7.98 -16.62
N SER A 188 -34.43 -8.16 -15.40
CA SER A 188 -35.66 -7.49 -14.97
C SER A 188 -35.56 -5.96 -14.95
N LEU A 189 -34.35 -5.42 -14.80
CA LEU A 189 -34.05 -3.99 -14.82
C LEU A 189 -33.68 -3.48 -16.23
N GLY A 190 -33.60 -4.37 -17.23
CA GLY A 190 -33.15 -4.02 -18.58
C GLY A 190 -31.67 -3.64 -18.66
N ILE A 191 -30.84 -4.15 -17.74
CA ILE A 191 -29.39 -3.93 -17.71
C ILE A 191 -28.72 -5.03 -18.52
N ALA A 192 -27.96 -4.66 -19.55
CA ALA A 192 -27.18 -5.62 -20.32
C ALA A 192 -26.08 -6.20 -19.42
N HIS A 193 -25.83 -7.51 -19.50
CA HIS A 193 -24.82 -8.14 -18.66
C HIS A 193 -23.91 -9.09 -19.45
N ALA A 194 -22.68 -9.20 -18.97
CA ALA A 194 -21.70 -10.20 -19.39
C ALA A 194 -21.02 -10.76 -18.13
N ALA A 195 -20.42 -11.94 -18.24
CA ALA A 195 -19.75 -12.58 -17.11
C ALA A 195 -18.37 -13.13 -17.49
N PHE A 196 -17.44 -13.05 -16.55
CA PHE A 196 -16.18 -13.79 -16.56
C PHE A 196 -16.19 -14.75 -15.37
N PHE A 197 -16.10 -16.05 -15.67
CA PHE A 197 -16.20 -17.12 -14.67
C PHE A 197 -14.96 -18.03 -14.64
N GLU A 198 -13.86 -17.62 -15.26
CA GLU A 198 -12.59 -18.36 -15.30
C GLU A 198 -11.60 -17.86 -14.23
N VAL A 199 -12.13 -17.43 -13.09
CA VAL A 199 -11.30 -17.14 -11.91
C VAL A 199 -10.99 -18.43 -11.18
N GLU A 200 -9.70 -18.72 -11.04
CA GLU A 200 -9.17 -19.86 -10.30
C GLU A 200 -8.84 -19.46 -8.85
N PRO A 201 -8.77 -20.43 -7.91
CA PRO A 201 -8.15 -20.20 -6.61
C PRO A 201 -6.74 -19.64 -6.80
N ASP A 202 -6.32 -18.70 -5.95
CA ASP A 202 -5.07 -17.95 -6.09
C ASP A 202 -4.93 -17.27 -7.47
N PRO A 203 -5.76 -16.26 -7.76
CA PRO A 203 -5.92 -15.72 -9.11
C PRO A 203 -4.59 -15.21 -9.67
N THR A 204 -4.40 -15.39 -10.97
CA THR A 204 -3.18 -14.99 -11.68
C THR A 204 -3.35 -13.67 -12.43
N LEU A 205 -2.25 -12.97 -12.67
CA LEU A 205 -2.25 -11.74 -13.46
C LEU A 205 -2.77 -11.99 -14.88
N SER A 206 -2.46 -13.14 -15.47
CA SER A 206 -3.04 -13.55 -16.76
C SER A 206 -4.58 -13.61 -16.75
N SER A 207 -5.20 -14.13 -15.69
CA SER A 207 -6.66 -14.19 -15.56
C SER A 207 -7.26 -12.80 -15.47
N ALA A 208 -6.66 -11.91 -14.69
CA ALA A 208 -7.09 -10.51 -14.60
C ALA A 208 -6.97 -9.76 -15.95
N ARG A 209 -5.88 -9.97 -16.70
CA ARG A 209 -5.72 -9.38 -18.05
C ARG A 209 -6.80 -9.86 -19.03
N LYS A 210 -7.12 -11.17 -19.02
CA LYS A 210 -8.21 -11.72 -19.85
C LYS A 210 -9.56 -11.09 -19.50
N GLY A 211 -9.88 -11.00 -18.20
CA GLY A 211 -11.11 -10.36 -17.73
C GLY A 211 -11.20 -8.89 -18.16
N ALA A 212 -10.10 -8.14 -18.02
CA ALA A 212 -10.02 -6.73 -18.41
C ALA A 212 -10.19 -6.50 -19.93
N GLU A 213 -9.66 -7.38 -20.78
CA GLU A 213 -9.87 -7.29 -22.23
C GLU A 213 -11.34 -7.51 -22.62
N ILE A 214 -12.03 -8.43 -21.96
CA ILE A 214 -13.47 -8.63 -22.17
C ILE A 214 -14.25 -7.42 -21.64
N MET A 215 -13.89 -6.88 -20.47
CA MET A 215 -14.48 -5.65 -19.95
C MET A 215 -14.28 -4.48 -20.92
N LYS A 216 -13.10 -4.34 -21.54
CA LYS A 216 -12.83 -3.28 -22.53
C LYS A 216 -13.73 -3.39 -23.76
N ALA A 217 -13.95 -4.59 -24.28
CA ALA A 217 -14.87 -4.82 -25.39
C ALA A 217 -16.35 -4.61 -24.99
N PHE A 218 -16.71 -5.00 -23.76
CA PHE A 218 -18.06 -4.86 -23.24
C PHE A 218 -18.36 -3.46 -22.68
N ALA A 219 -17.37 -2.64 -22.33
CA ALA A 219 -17.53 -1.32 -21.72
C ALA A 219 -18.60 -1.28 -20.59
N PRO A 220 -18.41 -2.01 -19.48
CA PRO A 220 -19.34 -1.96 -18.35
C PRO A 220 -19.29 -0.61 -17.62
N ASP A 221 -20.43 -0.21 -17.06
CA ASP A 221 -20.55 0.93 -16.14
C ASP A 221 -20.70 0.48 -14.67
N VAL A 222 -20.80 -0.84 -14.45
CA VAL A 222 -20.72 -1.48 -13.14
C VAL A 222 -20.06 -2.86 -13.23
N ILE A 223 -19.17 -3.16 -12.30
CA ILE A 223 -18.54 -4.46 -12.10
C ILE A 223 -19.11 -5.06 -10.82
N ILE A 224 -19.53 -6.33 -10.89
CA ILE A 224 -20.06 -7.08 -9.75
C ILE A 224 -19.14 -8.27 -9.53
N ALA A 225 -18.42 -8.30 -8.40
CA ALA A 225 -17.59 -9.41 -8.01
C ALA A 225 -18.38 -10.33 -7.05
N MET A 226 -18.62 -11.57 -7.45
CA MET A 226 -19.33 -12.57 -6.64
C MET A 226 -18.40 -13.73 -6.33
N GLY A 227 -18.16 -14.01 -5.05
CA GLY A 227 -17.37 -15.16 -4.64
C GLY A 227 -16.63 -14.95 -3.32
N GLY A 228 -15.58 -15.74 -3.10
CA GLY A 228 -14.61 -15.48 -2.04
C GLY A 228 -13.53 -14.47 -2.45
N GLY A 229 -12.43 -14.44 -1.69
CA GLY A 229 -11.29 -13.54 -1.95
C GLY A 229 -10.74 -13.65 -3.37
N SER A 230 -10.61 -14.86 -3.93
CA SER A 230 -10.08 -15.03 -5.29
C SER A 230 -10.91 -14.28 -6.35
N ALA A 231 -12.24 -14.36 -6.30
CA ALA A 231 -13.11 -13.66 -7.25
C ALA A 231 -13.09 -12.14 -7.03
N MET A 232 -13.16 -11.69 -5.78
CA MET A 232 -13.16 -10.27 -5.44
C MET A 232 -11.82 -9.59 -5.76
N ASP A 233 -10.71 -10.22 -5.41
CA ASP A 233 -9.37 -9.69 -5.64
C ASP A 233 -9.05 -9.66 -7.13
N ALA A 234 -9.35 -10.73 -7.87
CA ALA A 234 -9.21 -10.75 -9.33
C ALA A 234 -10.05 -9.64 -9.99
N ALA A 235 -11.29 -9.45 -9.53
CA ALA A 235 -12.16 -8.40 -10.05
C ALA A 235 -11.63 -6.99 -9.78
N LYS A 236 -11.05 -6.73 -8.60
CA LYS A 236 -10.38 -5.45 -8.28
C LYS A 236 -9.24 -5.17 -9.25
N ILE A 237 -8.42 -6.18 -9.56
CA ILE A 237 -7.32 -6.01 -10.54
C ILE A 237 -7.85 -5.84 -11.97
N MET A 238 -8.90 -6.58 -12.36
CA MET A 238 -9.57 -6.38 -13.64
C MET A 238 -10.14 -4.95 -13.76
N TRP A 239 -10.69 -4.42 -12.67
CA TRP A 239 -11.21 -3.06 -12.61
C TRP A 239 -10.11 -2.03 -12.85
N VAL A 240 -8.95 -2.17 -12.20
CA VAL A 240 -7.78 -1.30 -12.45
C VAL A 240 -7.36 -1.35 -13.91
N LEU A 241 -7.19 -2.54 -14.47
CA LEU A 241 -6.77 -2.70 -15.86
C LEU A 241 -7.81 -2.20 -16.87
N TYR A 242 -9.09 -2.17 -16.49
CA TYR A 242 -10.17 -1.60 -17.29
C TYR A 242 -10.20 -0.06 -17.23
N GLU A 243 -10.05 0.52 -16.04
CA GLU A 243 -9.99 1.98 -15.81
C GLU A 243 -8.70 2.57 -16.41
N HIS A 244 -7.56 1.93 -16.14
CA HIS A 244 -6.21 2.39 -16.45
C HIS A 244 -5.39 1.28 -17.11
N PRO A 245 -5.62 0.98 -18.41
CA PRO A 245 -4.88 -0.06 -19.13
C PRO A 245 -3.37 0.22 -19.27
N GLU A 246 -2.95 1.47 -19.06
CA GLU A 246 -1.55 1.90 -19.01
C GLU A 246 -0.85 1.62 -17.68
N ALA A 247 -1.59 1.26 -16.62
CA ALA A 247 -1.01 1.03 -15.30
C ALA A 247 -0.07 -0.20 -15.30
N ASP A 248 1.14 -0.02 -14.79
CA ASP A 248 2.09 -1.11 -14.62
C ASP A 248 1.79 -1.86 -13.32
N PHE A 249 1.66 -3.19 -13.44
CA PHE A 249 1.37 -4.05 -12.30
C PHE A 249 2.48 -4.06 -11.25
N MET A 250 3.74 -4.07 -11.68
CA MET A 250 4.89 -4.12 -10.78
C MET A 250 5.02 -2.83 -9.98
N ASP A 251 4.65 -1.70 -10.58
CA ASP A 251 4.60 -0.42 -9.87
C ASP A 251 3.55 -0.42 -8.76
N MET A 252 2.37 -1.00 -9.04
CA MET A 252 1.28 -1.13 -8.07
C MET A 252 1.58 -2.14 -6.95
N ALA A 253 2.37 -3.18 -7.26
CA ALA A 253 2.81 -4.20 -6.32
C ALA A 253 3.99 -3.78 -5.45
N MET A 254 4.55 -2.57 -5.65
CA MET A 254 5.64 -2.06 -4.83
C MET A 254 5.25 -1.93 -3.36
N ARG A 255 6.11 -2.47 -2.49
CA ARG A 255 5.99 -2.38 -1.03
C ARG A 255 6.20 -0.94 -0.55
N PHE A 256 5.59 -0.61 0.59
CA PHE A 256 5.64 0.74 1.15
C PHE A 256 5.71 0.73 2.69
N CYS A 257 6.35 1.75 3.27
CA CYS A 257 6.38 1.91 4.73
C CYS A 257 5.12 2.62 5.28
N ASP A 258 4.49 3.49 4.49
CA ASP A 258 3.23 4.18 4.83
C ASP A 258 2.37 4.20 3.56
N ILE A 259 1.12 3.75 3.68
CA ILE A 259 0.17 3.63 2.55
C ILE A 259 -0.08 4.96 1.84
N ARG A 260 0.19 6.10 2.47
CA ARG A 260 0.05 7.44 1.85
C ARG A 260 1.35 7.99 1.27
N LYS A 261 2.51 7.48 1.72
CA LYS A 261 3.84 7.95 1.27
C LYS A 261 4.44 6.91 0.34
N ARG A 262 3.76 6.69 -0.77
CA ARG A 262 4.17 5.72 -1.79
C ARG A 262 5.01 6.38 -2.86
N ILE A 263 5.85 5.56 -3.48
CA ILE A 263 6.59 5.93 -4.69
C ILE A 263 5.60 5.97 -5.88
N TYR A 264 4.73 4.96 -5.99
CA TYR A 264 3.65 4.92 -6.96
C TYR A 264 2.32 5.31 -6.33
N THR A 265 1.60 6.25 -6.96
CA THR A 265 0.26 6.64 -6.53
C THR A 265 -0.76 5.94 -7.41
N PHE A 266 -1.72 5.24 -6.79
CA PHE A 266 -2.81 4.62 -7.56
C PHE A 266 -3.57 5.70 -8.34
N PRO A 267 -3.93 5.41 -9.60
CA PRO A 267 -4.80 6.30 -10.34
C PRO A 267 -6.17 6.34 -9.67
N LYS A 268 -6.90 7.43 -9.90
CA LYS A 268 -8.23 7.61 -9.33
C LYS A 268 -9.20 6.62 -9.98
N MET A 269 -9.82 5.76 -9.18
CA MET A 269 -10.71 4.72 -9.64
C MET A 269 -12.18 5.18 -9.66
N GLY A 270 -13.05 4.38 -10.29
CA GLY A 270 -14.50 4.63 -10.32
C GLY A 270 -14.99 5.61 -11.38
N GLU A 271 -14.16 5.95 -12.37
CA GLU A 271 -14.54 6.88 -13.44
C GLU A 271 -15.33 6.20 -14.58
N LYS A 272 -14.96 4.97 -14.96
CA LYS A 272 -15.68 4.18 -15.98
C LYS A 272 -16.71 3.24 -15.36
N ALA A 273 -16.38 2.55 -14.27
CA ALA A 273 -17.25 1.56 -13.65
C ALA A 273 -17.34 1.70 -12.14
N TYR A 274 -18.54 1.48 -11.61
CA TYR A 274 -18.79 1.32 -10.17
C TYR A 274 -18.49 -0.12 -9.76
N PHE A 275 -17.94 -0.34 -8.57
CA PHE A 275 -17.53 -1.66 -8.11
C PHE A 275 -18.41 -2.18 -6.97
N ILE A 276 -18.99 -3.35 -7.16
CA ILE A 276 -19.85 -4.03 -6.18
C ILE A 276 -19.23 -5.36 -5.78
N ALA A 277 -19.10 -5.62 -4.49
CA ALA A 277 -18.63 -6.88 -3.95
C ALA A 277 -19.76 -7.66 -3.26
N VAL A 278 -19.90 -8.95 -3.62
CA VAL A 278 -20.92 -9.88 -3.11
C VAL A 278 -20.22 -11.12 -2.57
N PRO A 279 -19.83 -11.14 -1.29
CA PRO A 279 -19.11 -12.28 -0.72
C PRO A 279 -19.99 -13.52 -0.63
N THR A 280 -19.44 -14.68 -1.01
CA THR A 280 -20.08 -16.00 -0.84
C THR A 280 -19.37 -16.86 0.20
N SER A 281 -18.34 -16.33 0.86
CA SER A 281 -17.66 -16.95 2.00
C SER A 281 -17.63 -15.98 3.18
N ALA A 282 -17.76 -16.53 4.40
CA ALA A 282 -17.62 -15.79 5.63
C ALA A 282 -16.16 -15.90 6.13
N GLY A 283 -15.26 -15.12 5.54
CA GLY A 283 -13.84 -15.13 5.91
C GLY A 283 -13.06 -13.90 5.49
N THR A 284 -12.94 -13.71 4.17
CA THR A 284 -11.92 -12.80 3.59
C THR A 284 -12.11 -11.32 3.91
N GLY A 285 -13.36 -10.87 4.09
CA GLY A 285 -13.65 -9.44 4.28
C GLY A 285 -13.27 -8.55 3.09
N SER A 286 -12.87 -9.12 1.94
CA SER A 286 -12.38 -8.37 0.77
C SER A 286 -13.44 -7.41 0.21
N GLU A 287 -14.72 -7.66 0.50
CA GLU A 287 -15.83 -6.78 0.12
C GLU A 287 -15.79 -5.39 0.78
N VAL A 288 -15.01 -5.20 1.85
CA VAL A 288 -14.87 -3.92 2.57
C VAL A 288 -13.41 -3.49 2.77
N THR A 289 -12.47 -4.05 1.99
CA THR A 289 -11.05 -3.77 2.18
C THR A 289 -10.38 -3.22 0.92
N PRO A 290 -9.30 -2.44 1.08
CA PRO A 290 -8.48 -1.96 -0.03
C PRO A 290 -7.52 -3.02 -0.61
N PHE A 291 -7.63 -4.28 -0.19
CA PHE A 291 -6.65 -5.31 -0.53
C PHE A 291 -7.08 -6.15 -1.72
N ALA A 292 -6.11 -6.54 -2.53
CA ALA A 292 -6.27 -7.55 -3.58
C ALA A 292 -4.98 -8.36 -3.68
N VAL A 293 -5.06 -9.68 -3.57
CA VAL A 293 -3.91 -10.57 -3.75
C VAL A 293 -3.98 -11.20 -5.14
N ILE A 294 -2.88 -11.10 -5.88
CA ILE A 294 -2.75 -11.75 -7.19
C ILE A 294 -1.38 -12.40 -7.32
N THR A 295 -1.35 -13.56 -7.97
CA THR A 295 -0.13 -14.34 -8.20
C THR A 295 0.45 -13.97 -9.56
N ASP A 296 1.75 -13.69 -9.59
CA ASP A 296 2.49 -13.65 -10.85
C ASP A 296 2.78 -15.09 -11.29
N GLU A 297 2.14 -15.54 -12.36
CA GLU A 297 2.31 -16.89 -12.91
C GLU A 297 3.75 -17.21 -13.35
N THR A 298 4.59 -16.21 -13.59
CA THR A 298 5.97 -16.39 -14.05
C THR A 298 6.91 -16.68 -12.88
N THR A 299 6.75 -15.95 -11.78
CA THR A 299 7.63 -16.05 -10.60
C THR A 299 7.02 -16.92 -9.49
N GLY A 300 5.70 -17.17 -9.53
CA GLY A 300 4.96 -17.83 -8.45
C GLY A 300 4.72 -16.95 -7.22
N VAL A 301 5.18 -15.69 -7.25
CA VAL A 301 5.08 -14.77 -6.11
C VAL A 301 3.66 -14.23 -6.02
N LYS A 302 3.08 -14.30 -4.81
CA LYS A 302 1.82 -13.63 -4.47
C LYS A 302 2.10 -12.19 -4.06
N TYR A 303 1.55 -11.24 -4.80
CA TYR A 303 1.65 -9.82 -4.51
C TYR A 303 0.36 -9.33 -3.84
N PRO A 304 0.40 -8.93 -2.56
CA PRO A 304 -0.70 -8.21 -1.94
C PRO A 304 -0.65 -6.75 -2.39
N LEU A 305 -1.61 -6.34 -3.20
CA LEU A 305 -1.86 -4.94 -3.51
C LEU A 305 -2.77 -4.40 -2.41
N ALA A 306 -2.45 -3.22 -1.92
CA ALA A 306 -3.27 -2.48 -0.99
C ALA A 306 -3.43 -1.09 -1.58
N ASP A 307 -4.63 -0.58 -1.80
CA ASP A 307 -4.92 0.86 -1.96
C ASP A 307 -6.42 1.13 -1.79
N TYR A 308 -6.78 2.26 -1.17
CA TYR A 308 -8.20 2.60 -0.96
C TYR A 308 -8.96 2.91 -2.24
N GLU A 309 -8.25 3.19 -3.33
CA GLU A 309 -8.86 3.23 -4.67
C GLU A 309 -9.39 1.86 -5.13
N LEU A 310 -8.96 0.75 -4.51
CA LEU A 310 -9.49 -0.60 -4.76
C LEU A 310 -10.65 -1.01 -3.83
N MET A 311 -11.03 -0.12 -2.91
CA MET A 311 -12.16 -0.36 -2.02
C MET A 311 -13.44 -0.48 -2.85
N PRO A 312 -14.26 -1.53 -2.65
CA PRO A 312 -15.57 -1.61 -3.29
C PRO A 312 -16.42 -0.38 -2.95
N ASP A 313 -17.17 0.15 -3.92
CA ASP A 313 -18.10 1.25 -3.66
C ASP A 313 -19.32 0.77 -2.87
N MET A 314 -19.75 -0.47 -3.14
CA MET A 314 -20.88 -1.13 -2.49
C MET A 314 -20.54 -2.57 -2.13
N ALA A 315 -20.81 -2.95 -0.88
CA ALA A 315 -20.76 -4.33 -0.42
C ALA A 315 -22.18 -4.86 -0.17
N ILE A 316 -22.48 -6.07 -0.64
CA ILE A 316 -23.78 -6.73 -0.46
C ILE A 316 -23.55 -8.08 0.24
N VAL A 317 -23.72 -8.10 1.55
CA VAL A 317 -23.44 -9.24 2.42
C VAL A 317 -24.73 -10.02 2.68
N ASP A 318 -25.04 -10.95 1.79
CA ASP A 318 -26.21 -11.81 1.88
C ASP A 318 -25.84 -13.24 2.37
N PRO A 319 -26.21 -13.63 3.60
CA PRO A 319 -25.84 -14.93 4.16
C PRO A 319 -26.45 -16.13 3.41
N ASP A 320 -27.50 -15.93 2.60
CA ASP A 320 -28.06 -17.01 1.78
C ASP A 320 -27.06 -17.57 0.77
N LEU A 321 -26.04 -16.79 0.40
CA LEU A 321 -24.98 -17.18 -0.53
C LEU A 321 -23.85 -17.99 0.16
N MET A 322 -23.83 -18.02 1.49
CA MET A 322 -22.75 -18.63 2.28
C MET A 322 -23.15 -19.98 2.90
N LYS A 323 -24.45 -20.18 3.16
CA LYS A 323 -24.96 -21.30 3.96
C LYS A 323 -24.71 -22.71 3.38
N THR A 324 -24.41 -22.81 2.10
CA THR A 324 -24.11 -24.07 1.40
C THR A 324 -22.61 -24.38 1.32
N ALA A 325 -21.75 -23.54 1.92
CA ALA A 325 -20.31 -23.76 1.93
C ALA A 325 -19.95 -25.13 2.53
N PRO A 326 -18.99 -25.86 1.92
CA PRO A 326 -18.51 -27.12 2.47
C PRO A 326 -17.78 -26.89 3.79
N LYS A 327 -17.76 -27.91 4.64
CA LYS A 327 -17.11 -27.84 5.98
C LYS A 327 -15.67 -27.33 5.93
N SER A 328 -14.89 -27.75 4.95
CA SER A 328 -13.50 -27.31 4.76
C SER A 328 -13.38 -25.81 4.49
N LEU A 329 -14.29 -25.24 3.70
CA LEU A 329 -14.33 -23.79 3.47
C LEU A 329 -14.82 -23.06 4.73
N THR A 330 -15.87 -23.58 5.40
CA THR A 330 -16.41 -22.99 6.63
C THR A 330 -15.36 -22.92 7.74
N SER A 331 -14.56 -23.98 7.93
CA SER A 331 -13.50 -23.99 8.94
C SER A 331 -12.38 -23.02 8.57
N ALA A 332 -11.85 -23.10 7.34
CA ALA A 332 -10.77 -22.24 6.87
C ALA A 332 -11.19 -20.76 6.88
N SER A 333 -12.31 -20.40 6.27
CA SER A 333 -12.76 -19.01 6.20
C SER A 333 -13.16 -18.46 7.57
N GLY A 334 -13.82 -19.28 8.39
CA GLY A 334 -14.32 -18.81 9.69
C GLY A 334 -13.22 -18.50 10.70
N ILE A 335 -12.17 -19.33 10.76
CA ILE A 335 -11.04 -19.08 11.67
C ILE A 335 -10.19 -17.89 11.20
N ASP A 336 -10.16 -17.64 9.89
CA ASP A 336 -9.52 -16.48 9.28
C ASP A 336 -10.07 -15.17 9.84
N VAL A 337 -11.39 -15.10 10.02
CA VAL A 337 -12.07 -13.96 10.68
C VAL A 337 -11.51 -13.70 12.08
N ALA A 338 -11.22 -14.76 12.85
CA ALA A 338 -10.63 -14.60 14.18
C ALA A 338 -9.21 -14.01 14.08
N THR A 339 -8.40 -14.50 13.15
CA THR A 339 -7.04 -13.98 12.92
C THR A 339 -7.10 -12.52 12.48
N HIS A 340 -7.94 -12.16 11.50
CA HIS A 340 -8.14 -10.79 11.06
C HIS A 340 -8.44 -9.85 12.22
N ALA A 341 -9.40 -10.22 13.08
CA ALA A 341 -9.78 -9.38 14.21
C ALA A 341 -8.71 -9.32 15.31
N LEU A 342 -8.01 -10.43 15.61
CA LEU A 342 -6.92 -10.46 16.58
C LEU A 342 -5.75 -9.58 16.15
N GLU A 343 -5.33 -9.69 14.88
CA GLU A 343 -4.23 -8.89 14.36
C GLU A 343 -4.61 -7.42 14.21
N ALA A 344 -5.80 -7.11 13.71
CA ALA A 344 -6.29 -5.73 13.63
C ALA A 344 -6.36 -5.06 15.00
N TYR A 345 -6.79 -5.79 16.04
CA TYR A 345 -6.81 -5.26 17.40
C TYR A 345 -5.41 -5.13 17.99
N ALA A 346 -4.47 -6.03 17.67
CA ALA A 346 -3.10 -5.98 18.17
C ALA A 346 -2.19 -5.00 17.41
N SER A 347 -2.59 -4.59 16.20
CA SER A 347 -1.82 -3.77 15.28
C SER A 347 -1.34 -2.46 15.92
N MET A 348 -0.15 -2.01 15.51
CA MET A 348 0.34 -0.68 15.89
C MET A 348 -0.50 0.46 15.29
N MET A 349 -1.34 0.16 14.30
CA MET A 349 -2.25 1.10 13.63
C MET A 349 -3.71 0.98 14.14
N ALA A 350 -3.95 0.18 15.19
CA ALA A 350 -5.26 0.08 15.82
C ALA A 350 -5.77 1.43 16.35
N THR A 351 -7.09 1.62 16.34
CA THR A 351 -7.77 2.83 16.81
C THR A 351 -9.09 2.48 17.49
N ASP A 352 -9.66 3.42 18.24
CA ASP A 352 -11.00 3.26 18.84
C ASP A 352 -12.09 2.91 17.80
N PHE A 353 -11.92 3.33 16.54
CA PHE A 353 -12.85 3.03 15.45
C PHE A 353 -12.76 1.56 14.99
N THR A 354 -11.56 0.96 15.01
CA THR A 354 -11.34 -0.42 14.56
C THR A 354 -11.53 -1.43 15.69
N ASP A 355 -11.22 -1.04 16.93
CA ASP A 355 -11.20 -1.90 18.10
C ASP A 355 -12.59 -2.48 18.43
N GLY A 356 -13.63 -1.64 18.37
CA GLY A 356 -15.01 -2.08 18.58
C GLY A 356 -15.48 -3.11 17.55
N LEU A 357 -15.06 -2.96 16.30
CA LEU A 357 -15.40 -3.87 15.20
C LEU A 357 -14.70 -5.22 15.36
N ALA A 358 -13.41 -5.21 15.69
CA ALA A 358 -12.62 -6.42 15.94
C ALA A 358 -13.18 -7.22 17.13
N ILE A 359 -13.46 -6.57 18.27
CA ILE A 359 -14.06 -7.23 19.44
C ILE A 359 -15.42 -7.83 19.10
N ARG A 360 -16.28 -7.09 18.39
CA ARG A 360 -17.60 -7.61 18.02
C ARG A 360 -17.49 -8.80 17.07
N SER A 361 -16.57 -8.74 16.12
CA SER A 361 -16.29 -9.85 15.21
C SER A 361 -15.87 -11.10 15.98
N LEU A 362 -14.88 -11.01 16.89
CA LEU A 362 -14.41 -12.16 17.68
C LEU A 362 -15.51 -12.81 18.52
N LYS A 363 -16.36 -12.01 19.16
CA LYS A 363 -17.53 -12.52 19.89
C LYS A 363 -18.43 -13.35 18.99
N LEU A 364 -18.75 -12.83 17.81
CA LEU A 364 -19.59 -13.54 16.84
C LEU A 364 -18.93 -14.84 16.36
N VAL A 365 -17.62 -14.84 16.12
CA VAL A 365 -16.88 -16.05 15.72
C VAL A 365 -17.00 -17.14 16.79
N PHE A 366 -16.64 -16.85 18.05
CA PHE A 366 -16.71 -17.85 19.13
C PHE A 366 -18.13 -18.40 19.35
N GLU A 367 -19.15 -17.56 19.21
CA GLU A 367 -20.56 -17.94 19.44
C GLU A 367 -21.19 -18.75 18.29
N ASN A 368 -20.69 -18.60 17.05
CA ASN A 368 -21.42 -19.03 15.84
C ASN A 368 -20.62 -19.94 14.92
N LEU A 369 -19.29 -19.83 14.84
CA LEU A 369 -18.48 -20.68 13.96
C LEU A 369 -18.62 -22.19 14.26
N PRO A 370 -18.61 -22.65 15.53
CA PRO A 370 -18.87 -24.05 15.83
C PRO A 370 -20.21 -24.55 15.28
N LYS A 371 -21.25 -23.70 15.34
CA LYS A 371 -22.61 -24.04 14.88
C LYS A 371 -22.68 -24.15 13.37
N THR A 372 -22.12 -23.18 12.64
CA THR A 372 -22.10 -23.21 11.16
C THR A 372 -21.31 -24.42 10.65
N TYR A 373 -20.22 -24.80 11.31
CA TYR A 373 -19.44 -25.98 10.96
C TYR A 373 -20.17 -27.31 11.24
N GLN A 374 -20.85 -27.43 12.38
CA GLN A 374 -21.51 -28.68 12.80
C GLN A 374 -22.85 -28.90 12.09
N GLU A 375 -23.69 -27.87 12.04
CA GLU A 375 -25.07 -27.95 11.54
C GLU A 375 -25.22 -27.55 10.06
N GLY A 376 -24.20 -26.90 9.49
CA GLY A 376 -24.19 -26.48 8.08
C GLY A 376 -25.30 -25.48 7.77
N ALA A 377 -26.03 -25.70 6.68
CA ALA A 377 -27.11 -24.83 6.21
C ALA A 377 -28.27 -24.66 7.20
N LYS A 378 -28.40 -25.54 8.21
CA LYS A 378 -29.46 -25.44 9.23
C LYS A 378 -29.22 -24.32 10.24
N ALA A 379 -27.97 -23.89 10.42
CA ALA A 379 -27.61 -22.83 11.37
C ALA A 379 -27.79 -21.43 10.77
N GLU A 380 -28.99 -21.13 10.27
CA GLU A 380 -29.32 -19.90 9.52
C GLU A 380 -28.87 -18.63 10.25
N LYS A 381 -29.22 -18.50 11.54
CA LYS A 381 -28.83 -17.33 12.34
C LYS A 381 -27.32 -17.26 12.59
N ALA A 382 -26.65 -18.40 12.69
CA ALA A 382 -25.21 -18.46 12.86
C ALA A 382 -24.48 -18.02 11.58
N TRP A 383 -25.02 -18.34 10.40
CA TRP A 383 -24.50 -17.87 9.12
C TRP A 383 -24.65 -16.35 8.95
N GLU A 384 -25.80 -15.78 9.30
CA GLU A 384 -25.97 -14.31 9.33
C GLU A 384 -24.93 -13.66 10.24
N ASN A 385 -24.70 -14.22 11.42
CA ASN A 385 -23.73 -13.72 12.38
C ASN A 385 -22.28 -13.86 11.88
N MET A 386 -21.93 -14.98 11.23
CA MET A 386 -20.59 -15.18 10.66
C MET A 386 -20.33 -14.27 9.45
N ALA A 387 -21.34 -14.03 8.60
CA ALA A 387 -21.24 -13.07 7.51
C ALA A 387 -20.94 -11.67 8.05
N ASN A 388 -21.70 -11.23 9.07
CA ASN A 388 -21.43 -9.97 9.76
C ASN A 388 -20.04 -9.95 10.42
N ALA A 389 -19.60 -11.05 11.04
CA ALA A 389 -18.30 -11.13 11.69
C ALA A 389 -17.15 -10.94 10.68
N ALA A 390 -17.23 -11.59 9.52
CA ALA A 390 -16.23 -11.48 8.46
C ALA A 390 -16.12 -10.04 7.96
N THR A 391 -17.25 -9.40 7.65
CA THR A 391 -17.29 -8.00 7.19
C THR A 391 -16.83 -7.02 8.26
N LEU A 392 -17.20 -7.23 9.54
CA LEU A 392 -16.73 -6.39 10.65
C LEU A 392 -15.21 -6.50 10.85
N ALA A 393 -14.66 -7.70 10.75
CA ALA A 393 -13.21 -7.89 10.76
C ALA A 393 -12.58 -7.19 9.55
N GLY A 394 -13.17 -7.35 8.36
CA GLY A 394 -12.85 -6.62 7.14
C GLY A 394 -12.68 -5.12 7.36
N MET A 395 -13.70 -4.46 7.90
CA MET A 395 -13.65 -3.02 8.19
C MET A 395 -12.58 -2.64 9.22
N ALA A 396 -12.29 -3.52 10.18
CA ALA A 396 -11.22 -3.30 11.15
C ALA A 396 -9.84 -3.36 10.48
N PHE A 397 -9.51 -4.48 9.84
CA PHE A 397 -8.19 -4.69 9.23
C PHE A 397 -8.00 -3.88 7.94
N ALA A 398 -9.08 -3.44 7.29
CA ALA A 398 -9.00 -2.47 6.21
C ALA A 398 -8.33 -1.17 6.65
N ASN A 399 -8.33 -0.83 7.95
CA ASN A 399 -7.81 0.44 8.48
C ASN A 399 -6.67 0.25 9.48
N ALA A 400 -6.71 -0.83 10.28
CA ALA A 400 -5.64 -1.21 11.19
C ALA A 400 -4.60 -2.15 10.55
N PHE A 401 -4.81 -2.58 9.31
CA PHE A 401 -4.01 -3.62 8.66
C PHE A 401 -4.03 -4.93 9.47
N LEU A 402 -3.08 -5.81 9.19
CA LEU A 402 -2.93 -7.12 9.79
C LEU A 402 -1.59 -7.19 10.53
N GLY A 403 -1.02 -8.39 10.66
CA GLY A 403 0.27 -8.57 11.28
C GLY A 403 1.05 -9.72 10.67
N VAL A 404 1.99 -10.24 11.45
CA VAL A 404 2.93 -11.26 10.99
C VAL A 404 2.28 -12.64 10.80
N CYS A 405 1.11 -12.91 11.38
CA CYS A 405 0.37 -14.16 11.13
C CYS A 405 0.01 -14.27 9.66
N HIS A 406 -0.58 -13.22 9.08
CA HIS A 406 -0.90 -13.19 7.65
C HIS A 406 0.35 -13.26 6.79
N SER A 407 1.41 -12.51 7.13
CA SER A 407 2.68 -12.58 6.40
C SER A 407 3.21 -14.02 6.32
N MET A 408 3.19 -14.73 7.44
CA MET A 408 3.63 -16.12 7.50
C MET A 408 2.65 -17.07 6.80
N ALA A 409 1.34 -16.85 6.93
CA ALA A 409 0.32 -17.67 6.31
C ALA A 409 0.30 -17.54 4.79
N HIS A 410 0.56 -16.34 4.23
CA HIS A 410 0.68 -16.13 2.79
C HIS A 410 1.76 -17.03 2.19
N LYS A 411 2.94 -17.05 2.81
CA LYS A 411 4.07 -17.84 2.29
C LYS A 411 3.88 -19.33 2.57
N LEU A 412 3.38 -19.69 3.74
CA LEU A 412 3.03 -21.09 4.04
C LEU A 412 2.01 -21.65 3.03
N GLY A 413 0.97 -20.87 2.70
CA GLY A 413 -0.01 -21.23 1.68
C GLY A 413 0.57 -21.28 0.26
N ALA A 414 1.45 -20.34 -0.11
CA ALA A 414 2.07 -20.33 -1.44
C ALA A 414 3.04 -21.50 -1.67
N PHE A 415 3.88 -21.83 -0.69
CA PHE A 415 4.92 -22.86 -0.82
C PHE A 415 4.40 -24.29 -0.65
N HIS A 416 3.28 -24.48 0.06
CA HIS A 416 2.76 -25.80 0.42
C HIS A 416 1.27 -26.00 0.08
N HIS A 417 0.66 -25.05 -0.62
CA HIS A 417 -0.75 -25.11 -1.05
C HIS A 417 -1.75 -25.32 0.10
N ILE A 418 -1.42 -24.82 1.29
CA ILE A 418 -2.32 -24.84 2.45
C ILE A 418 -3.37 -23.73 2.28
N PRO A 419 -4.68 -24.01 2.48
CA PRO A 419 -5.71 -22.98 2.45
C PRO A 419 -5.41 -21.84 3.43
N HIS A 420 -5.60 -20.59 2.99
CA HIS A 420 -5.18 -19.39 3.72
C HIS A 420 -5.56 -19.38 5.21
N GLY A 421 -6.85 -19.55 5.52
CA GLY A 421 -7.30 -19.53 6.91
C GLY A 421 -6.78 -20.71 7.75
N VAL A 422 -6.47 -21.86 7.14
CA VAL A 422 -5.79 -22.97 7.83
C VAL A 422 -4.36 -22.59 8.14
N ALA A 423 -3.63 -21.99 7.19
CA ALA A 423 -2.27 -21.50 7.42
C ALA A 423 -2.24 -20.45 8.56
N ASN A 424 -3.20 -19.53 8.58
CA ASN A 424 -3.38 -18.59 9.70
C ASN A 424 -3.62 -19.32 11.03
N ALA A 425 -4.53 -20.29 11.06
CA ALA A 425 -4.85 -21.05 12.28
C ALA A 425 -3.65 -21.84 12.85
N LEU A 426 -2.79 -22.36 11.98
CA LEU A 426 -1.57 -23.09 12.35
C LEU A 426 -0.51 -22.16 12.96
N MET A 427 -0.45 -20.90 12.51
CA MET A 427 0.52 -19.92 13.01
C MET A 427 0.03 -19.10 14.21
N LEU A 428 -1.30 -18.99 14.38
CA LEU A 428 -1.92 -18.02 15.29
C LEU A 428 -1.39 -18.09 16.73
N GLU A 429 -1.24 -19.28 17.29
CA GLU A 429 -0.76 -19.44 18.67
C GLU A 429 0.66 -18.89 18.85
N GLN A 430 1.57 -19.22 17.93
CA GLN A 430 2.95 -18.71 17.97
C GLN A 430 2.98 -17.19 17.88
N VAL A 431 2.16 -16.61 17.01
CA VAL A 431 2.11 -15.15 16.83
C VAL A 431 1.53 -14.43 18.05
N LEU A 432 0.50 -14.98 18.69
CA LEU A 432 -0.04 -14.43 19.94
C LEU A 432 1.02 -14.39 21.03
N ARG A 433 1.74 -15.49 21.24
CA ARG A 433 2.83 -15.58 22.23
C ARG A 433 3.98 -14.64 21.90
N PHE A 434 4.37 -14.58 20.63
CA PHE A 434 5.44 -13.71 20.12
C PHE A 434 5.13 -12.22 20.34
N ASN A 435 3.91 -11.79 19.99
CA ASN A 435 3.49 -10.40 20.10
C ASN A 435 3.20 -9.96 21.54
N ALA A 436 2.90 -10.89 22.45
CA ALA A 436 2.63 -10.61 23.85
C ALA A 436 3.89 -10.33 24.69
N ALA A 437 5.10 -10.47 24.12
CA ALA A 437 6.33 -10.13 24.81
C ALA A 437 6.37 -8.63 25.19
N GLU A 438 6.48 -8.32 26.48
CA GLU A 438 6.51 -6.93 26.99
C GLU A 438 7.82 -6.20 26.70
N VAL A 439 8.92 -6.95 26.52
CA VAL A 439 10.27 -6.41 26.22
C VAL A 439 10.83 -7.07 24.97
N PRO A 440 10.22 -6.82 23.78
CA PRO A 440 10.68 -7.42 22.54
C PRO A 440 12.02 -6.80 22.09
N PRO A 441 12.87 -7.55 21.36
CA PRO A 441 14.12 -7.02 20.81
C PRO A 441 13.89 -5.81 19.87
N LYS A 442 12.75 -5.79 19.18
CA LYS A 442 12.28 -4.68 18.34
C LYS A 442 10.78 -4.48 18.52
N MET A 443 10.35 -3.22 18.60
CA MET A 443 8.94 -2.85 18.66
C MET A 443 8.45 -2.29 17.32
N GLY A 444 7.13 -2.29 17.13
CA GLY A 444 6.49 -1.60 16.01
C GLY A 444 6.85 -0.12 15.99
N THR A 445 7.15 0.41 14.80
CA THR A 445 7.69 1.77 14.65
C THR A 445 6.61 2.73 14.14
N PHE A 446 5.65 3.06 15.01
CA PHE A 446 4.58 4.01 14.68
C PHE A 446 4.36 5.04 15.79
N PRO A 447 4.19 6.35 15.46
CA PRO A 447 4.18 7.40 16.47
C PRO A 447 3.07 7.31 17.53
N GLN A 448 1.95 6.63 17.30
CA GLN A 448 0.92 6.41 18.33
C GLN A 448 1.25 5.23 19.25
N TYR A 449 2.05 4.27 18.75
CA TYR A 449 2.44 3.08 19.48
C TYR A 449 3.62 3.42 20.42
N GLY A 450 3.30 3.93 21.61
CA GLY A 450 4.29 4.48 22.53
C GLY A 450 5.23 3.45 23.16
N TYR A 451 4.72 2.26 23.48
CA TYR A 451 5.47 1.15 24.09
C TYR A 451 4.73 -0.18 23.83
N PRO A 452 5.41 -1.34 23.93
CA PRO A 452 4.76 -2.65 23.80
C PRO A 452 3.66 -2.85 24.84
N HIS A 453 2.43 -3.10 24.39
CA HIS A 453 1.27 -3.31 25.28
C HIS A 453 0.30 -4.40 24.77
N THR A 454 0.76 -5.26 23.86
CA THR A 454 -0.09 -6.27 23.22
C THR A 454 -0.63 -7.31 24.20
N LEU A 455 0.11 -7.66 25.27
CA LEU A 455 -0.38 -8.58 26.30
C LEU A 455 -1.68 -8.06 26.95
N ALA A 456 -1.69 -6.78 27.34
CA ALA A 456 -2.88 -6.13 27.89
C ALA A 456 -4.03 -6.11 26.87
N ARG A 457 -3.72 -5.82 25.60
CA ARG A 457 -4.73 -5.84 24.51
C ARG A 457 -5.34 -7.22 24.30
N TYR A 458 -4.55 -8.30 24.31
CA TYR A 458 -5.09 -9.66 24.24
C TYR A 458 -5.90 -10.04 25.49
N ALA A 459 -5.51 -9.53 26.66
CA ALA A 459 -6.29 -9.68 27.89
C ALA A 459 -7.66 -8.97 27.82
N GLU A 460 -7.75 -7.81 27.18
CA GLU A 460 -9.02 -7.12 26.91
C GLU A 460 -9.91 -7.94 25.98
N ILE A 461 -9.35 -8.50 24.91
CA ILE A 461 -10.08 -9.42 24.01
C ILE A 461 -10.63 -10.60 24.79
N ALA A 462 -9.78 -11.28 25.58
CA ALA A 462 -10.17 -12.43 26.38
C ALA A 462 -11.34 -12.09 27.32
N ALA A 463 -11.26 -10.96 28.04
CA ALA A 463 -12.33 -10.48 28.90
C ALA A 463 -13.60 -10.17 28.09
N ALA A 464 -13.47 -9.53 26.93
CA ALA A 464 -14.58 -9.18 26.07
C ALA A 464 -15.34 -10.42 25.58
N VAL A 465 -14.63 -11.49 25.19
CA VAL A 465 -15.25 -12.76 24.75
C VAL A 465 -15.69 -13.66 25.93
N GLY A 466 -15.60 -13.17 27.18
CA GLY A 466 -16.11 -13.84 28.37
C GLY A 466 -15.17 -14.85 29.00
N LEU A 467 -13.89 -14.86 28.59
CA LEU A 467 -12.85 -15.69 29.20
C LEU A 467 -12.36 -15.06 30.51
N LYS A 468 -11.96 -15.92 31.45
CA LYS A 468 -11.56 -15.52 32.80
C LYS A 468 -10.08 -15.78 33.03
N GLY A 469 -9.43 -14.91 33.79
CA GLY A 469 -8.05 -15.04 34.25
C GLY A 469 -7.79 -14.02 35.36
N LYS A 470 -6.84 -14.29 36.26
CA LYS A 470 -6.51 -13.35 37.35
C LYS A 470 -5.51 -12.30 36.90
N THR A 471 -4.57 -12.71 36.05
CA THR A 471 -3.55 -11.84 35.43
C THR A 471 -3.79 -11.73 33.93
N ASP A 472 -3.12 -10.78 33.27
CA ASP A 472 -3.19 -10.66 31.81
C ASP A 472 -2.54 -11.87 31.11
N GLN A 473 -1.51 -12.46 31.70
CA GLN A 473 -0.95 -13.73 31.23
C GLN A 473 -2.00 -14.86 31.32
N ASP A 474 -2.72 -15.00 32.44
CA ASP A 474 -3.77 -16.03 32.56
C ASP A 474 -4.86 -15.87 31.49
N LYS A 475 -5.21 -14.62 31.18
CA LYS A 475 -6.22 -14.30 30.15
C LYS A 475 -5.69 -14.61 28.75
N LEU A 476 -4.42 -14.34 28.46
CA LEU A 476 -3.78 -14.74 27.21
C LEU A 476 -3.80 -16.26 27.04
N GLU A 477 -3.40 -17.02 28.07
CA GLU A 477 -3.44 -18.49 28.02
C GLU A 477 -4.88 -19.00 27.85
N ALA A 478 -5.86 -18.38 28.51
CA ALA A 478 -7.27 -18.72 28.33
C ALA A 478 -7.75 -18.45 26.88
N LEU A 479 -7.30 -17.35 26.27
CA LEU A 479 -7.60 -17.01 24.87
C LEU A 479 -6.97 -18.01 23.91
N ILE A 480 -5.68 -18.32 24.07
CA ILE A 480 -4.97 -19.33 23.27
C ILE A 480 -5.68 -20.68 23.38
N LYS A 481 -6.02 -21.09 24.61
CA LYS A 481 -6.77 -22.34 24.83
C LYS A 481 -8.12 -22.32 24.09
N ALA A 482 -8.89 -21.25 24.20
CA ALA A 482 -10.19 -21.15 23.54
C ALA A 482 -10.06 -21.22 22.01
N LEU A 483 -9.01 -20.61 21.43
CA LEU A 483 -8.72 -20.70 20.00
C LEU A 483 -8.31 -22.12 19.59
N ASN A 484 -7.50 -22.81 20.40
CA ASN A 484 -7.11 -24.20 20.15
C ASN A 484 -8.30 -25.17 20.26
N ASP A 485 -9.18 -24.98 21.25
CA ASP A 485 -10.43 -25.73 21.38
C ASP A 485 -11.35 -25.47 20.17
N LEU A 486 -11.41 -24.21 19.68
CA LEU A 486 -12.17 -23.84 18.49
C LEU A 486 -11.60 -24.53 17.24
N LYS A 487 -10.28 -24.47 17.01
CA LYS A 487 -9.60 -25.18 15.90
C LYS A 487 -9.93 -26.67 15.88
N THR A 488 -9.84 -27.32 17.05
CA THR A 488 -10.20 -28.73 17.21
C THR A 488 -11.67 -28.97 16.84
N THR A 489 -12.58 -28.10 17.30
CA THR A 489 -14.02 -28.21 17.03
C THR A 489 -14.36 -28.11 15.54
N ILE A 490 -13.60 -27.31 14.79
CA ILE A 490 -13.77 -27.10 13.34
C ILE A 490 -12.84 -27.97 12.49
N GLY A 491 -12.19 -28.97 13.08
CA GLY A 491 -11.42 -29.98 12.36
C GLY A 491 -10.09 -29.49 11.78
N ILE A 492 -9.48 -28.45 12.36
CA ILE A 492 -8.13 -27.99 11.99
C ILE A 492 -7.12 -28.64 12.95
N PRO A 493 -6.06 -29.29 12.43
CA PRO A 493 -5.04 -29.92 13.27
C PRO A 493 -4.18 -28.88 14.00
N ASN A 494 -3.35 -29.34 14.93
CA ASN A 494 -2.58 -28.46 15.81
C ASN A 494 -1.20 -28.09 15.27
N SER A 495 -0.73 -28.75 14.21
CA SER A 495 0.59 -28.50 13.62
C SER A 495 0.62 -28.64 12.11
N ILE A 496 1.63 -28.04 11.48
CA ILE A 496 1.84 -28.13 10.03
C ILE A 496 2.20 -29.58 9.63
N HIS A 497 2.94 -30.30 10.48
CA HIS A 497 3.23 -31.72 10.26
C HIS A 497 1.95 -32.58 10.28
N GLU A 498 1.04 -32.36 11.24
CA GLU A 498 -0.25 -33.07 11.29
C GLU A 498 -1.17 -32.76 10.09
N TRP A 499 -1.03 -31.58 9.48
CA TRP A 499 -1.73 -31.26 8.23
C TRP A 499 -1.25 -32.10 7.04
N GLY A 500 -0.01 -32.62 7.10
CA GLY A 500 0.54 -33.54 6.12
C GLY A 500 1.66 -32.98 5.24
N ILE A 501 2.35 -31.92 5.68
CA ILE A 501 3.52 -31.39 4.96
C ILE A 501 4.76 -32.20 5.32
N ASP A 502 5.49 -32.65 4.30
CA ASP A 502 6.74 -33.39 4.46
C ASP A 502 7.83 -32.56 5.14
N GLU A 503 8.54 -33.16 6.10
CA GLU A 503 9.52 -32.45 6.94
C GLU A 503 10.73 -31.99 6.12
N LYS A 504 11.20 -32.82 5.19
CA LYS A 504 12.36 -32.47 4.39
C LYS A 504 12.02 -31.32 3.45
N ASP A 505 10.89 -31.39 2.77
CA ASP A 505 10.39 -30.33 1.88
C ASP A 505 10.19 -29.00 2.63
N PHE A 506 9.62 -29.05 3.83
CA PHE A 506 9.44 -27.88 4.69
C PHE A 506 10.78 -27.25 5.10
N LEU A 507 11.73 -28.05 5.61
CA LEU A 507 13.03 -27.56 6.06
C LEU A 507 13.87 -26.98 4.92
N GLU A 508 13.77 -27.54 3.70
CA GLU A 508 14.48 -27.04 2.51
C GLU A 508 13.98 -25.65 2.07
N ARG A 509 12.70 -25.33 2.28
CA ARG A 509 12.07 -24.06 1.87
C ARG A 509 11.99 -23.01 2.99
N LEU A 510 12.23 -23.41 4.23
CA LEU A 510 11.99 -22.60 5.42
C LEU A 510 12.72 -21.25 5.42
N ASP A 511 13.96 -21.19 4.97
CA ASP A 511 14.75 -19.96 4.95
C ASP A 511 14.15 -18.92 4.00
N GLU A 512 13.90 -19.31 2.75
CA GLU A 512 13.27 -18.44 1.75
C GLU A 512 11.86 -18.01 2.20
N MET A 513 11.07 -18.94 2.73
CA MET A 513 9.73 -18.65 3.25
C MET A 513 9.77 -17.62 4.39
N SER A 514 10.79 -17.68 5.26
CA SER A 514 10.95 -16.76 6.38
C SER A 514 11.37 -15.35 5.93
N GLU A 515 12.27 -15.26 4.94
CA GLU A 515 12.66 -13.98 4.33
C GLU A 515 11.48 -13.33 3.61
N GLN A 516 10.74 -14.10 2.80
CA GLN A 516 9.57 -13.58 2.10
C GLN A 516 8.45 -13.14 3.06
N ALA A 517 8.28 -13.81 4.21
CA ALA A 517 7.31 -13.42 5.22
C ALA A 517 7.72 -12.12 5.94
N PHE A 518 9.02 -11.94 6.24
CA PHE A 518 9.52 -10.67 6.75
C PHE A 518 9.25 -9.51 5.79
N ASP A 519 9.43 -9.79 4.49
CA ASP A 519 9.28 -8.85 3.39
C ASP A 519 7.82 -8.54 3.00
N ASP A 520 6.84 -9.25 3.57
CA ASP A 520 5.42 -9.06 3.30
C ASP A 520 4.89 -7.76 3.91
N GLN A 521 3.98 -7.09 3.20
CA GLN A 521 3.40 -5.81 3.59
C GLN A 521 2.65 -5.86 4.94
N CYS A 522 2.10 -7.02 5.30
CA CYS A 522 1.36 -7.19 6.57
C CYS A 522 2.28 -7.06 7.80
N THR A 523 3.57 -7.42 7.67
CA THR A 523 4.56 -7.37 8.76
C THR A 523 4.76 -5.95 9.28
N GLY A 524 4.64 -4.94 8.41
CA GLY A 524 4.88 -3.54 8.74
C GLY A 524 3.94 -2.96 9.80
N ALA A 525 2.76 -3.57 10.01
CA ALA A 525 1.78 -3.15 11.01
C ALA A 525 1.83 -3.97 12.32
N ASN A 526 2.66 -5.03 12.38
CA ASN A 526 2.75 -5.91 13.53
C ASN A 526 3.41 -5.24 14.77
N PRO A 527 2.81 -5.32 15.97
CA PRO A 527 3.28 -4.59 17.16
C PRO A 527 4.71 -4.92 17.63
N ARG A 528 5.23 -6.10 17.26
CA ARG A 528 6.64 -6.50 17.41
C ARG A 528 7.24 -6.62 16.02
N TYR A 529 8.22 -5.79 15.67
CA TYR A 529 8.85 -5.89 14.36
C TYR A 529 9.77 -7.11 14.33
N PRO A 530 9.46 -8.17 13.56
CA PRO A 530 10.15 -9.44 13.70
C PRO A 530 11.56 -9.42 13.12
N LEU A 531 12.41 -10.33 13.60
CA LEU A 531 13.61 -10.76 12.90
C LEU A 531 13.30 -11.99 12.04
N VAL A 532 14.01 -12.15 10.92
CA VAL A 532 13.90 -13.36 10.08
C VAL A 532 14.15 -14.64 10.90
N SER A 533 15.11 -14.60 11.83
CA SER A 533 15.39 -15.72 12.73
C SER A 533 14.22 -16.06 13.67
N GLU A 534 13.45 -15.05 14.10
CA GLU A 534 12.29 -15.26 14.96
C GLU A 534 11.11 -15.86 14.17
N ILE A 535 10.89 -15.38 12.94
CA ILE A 535 9.91 -15.95 12.00
C ILE A 535 10.24 -17.42 11.72
N LYS A 536 11.51 -17.72 11.40
CA LYS A 536 11.99 -19.08 11.18
C LYS A 536 11.71 -19.99 12.37
N GLN A 537 11.96 -19.51 13.59
CA GLN A 537 11.70 -20.28 14.80
C GLN A 537 10.20 -20.50 15.05
N MET A 538 9.35 -19.49 14.82
CA MET A 538 7.90 -19.64 14.92
C MET A 538 7.37 -20.70 13.94
N TYR A 539 7.89 -20.73 12.70
CA TYR A 539 7.55 -21.78 11.73
C TYR A 539 7.94 -23.18 12.21
N LEU A 540 9.15 -23.35 12.76
CA LEU A 540 9.60 -24.64 13.31
C LEU A 540 8.71 -25.08 14.49
N ASN A 541 8.38 -24.16 15.39
CA ASN A 541 7.52 -24.46 16.53
C ASN A 541 6.12 -24.90 16.07
N ALA A 542 5.53 -24.17 15.12
CA ALA A 542 4.24 -24.50 14.52
C ALA A 542 4.29 -25.82 13.72
N TYR A 543 5.43 -26.15 13.11
CA TYR A 543 5.61 -27.40 12.38
C TYR A 543 5.58 -28.62 13.30
N TYR A 544 6.33 -28.58 14.40
CA TYR A 544 6.42 -29.69 15.35
C TYR A 544 5.35 -29.66 16.45
N GLY A 545 4.42 -28.70 16.42
CA GLY A 545 3.40 -28.52 17.46
C GLY A 545 3.97 -28.13 18.83
N LYS A 546 5.17 -27.53 18.86
CA LYS A 546 5.84 -27.09 20.09
C LYS A 546 5.45 -25.65 20.43
N ASN A 547 4.15 -25.36 20.41
CA ASN A 547 3.67 -23.99 20.46
C ASN A 547 3.89 -23.28 21.81
N ASP A 548 4.22 -24.01 22.87
CA ASP A 548 4.55 -23.43 24.17
C ASP A 548 5.99 -22.88 24.22
N GLN A 549 6.83 -23.18 23.21
CA GLN A 549 8.18 -22.63 23.12
C GLN A 549 8.11 -21.19 22.59
N THR A 550 8.64 -20.26 23.39
CA THR A 550 8.71 -18.84 23.04
C THR A 550 9.93 -18.54 22.17
N VAL A 551 9.85 -17.43 21.44
CA VAL A 551 10.87 -16.95 20.49
C VAL A 551 11.45 -15.61 20.91
#